data_AF-A0A8J3GME9-F1
#
_entry.id   AF-A0A8J3GME9-F1
#
_cell.length_a   1.000
_cell.length_b   1.000
_cell.length_c   1.000
_cell.angle_alpha   90.00
_cell.angle_beta   90.00
_cell.angle_gamma   90.00
#
_symmetry.space_group_name_H-M   'P 1'
#
loop_
_entity.id
_entity.type
_entity.pdbx_description
1 polymer ?
#
loop_
_entity_poly.entity_id
_entity_poly.type
_entity_poly.pdbx_seq_one_letter_code
_entity_poly.pdbx_strand_id
1 'polypeptide(L)'
;MTGPDRPAQLFRMEEAHRQTQRQLDMIDRQITRRMTALIPRLHPRQSTYRRGKPPDPGAFLERYRANLAAVTAEHQPEIDALSRKLAWQESVITALRAQLQLQELCA
;
A
#
# COMPACT_ATOMS: atom_id res chain seq x y z
N MET A 1 -37.99 -15.05 8.44
CA MET A 1 -36.57 -15.22 8.06
C MET A 1 -35.96 -13.84 8.01
N THR A 2 -35.47 -13.33 9.13
CA THR A 2 -34.76 -12.06 9.22
C THR A 2 -33.51 -12.16 8.36
N GLY A 3 -33.37 -11.27 7.36
CA GLY A 3 -32.14 -11.17 6.58
C GLY A 3 -30.94 -11.01 7.53
N PRO A 4 -29.73 -11.41 7.10
CA PRO A 4 -28.55 -11.38 7.96
C PRO A 4 -28.50 -10.03 8.69
N ASP A 5 -28.33 -10.05 10.02
CA ASP A 5 -28.25 -8.84 10.84
C ASP A 5 -27.35 -7.81 10.14
N ARG A 6 -27.99 -6.80 9.53
CA ARG A 6 -27.31 -5.76 8.74
C ARG A 6 -26.16 -5.11 9.52
N PRO A 7 -26.26 -4.89 10.85
CA PRO A 7 -25.13 -4.45 11.66
C PRO A 7 -23.97 -5.46 11.70
N ALA A 8 -24.26 -6.76 11.81
CA ALA A 8 -23.25 -7.81 11.79
C ALA A 8 -22.58 -7.95 10.42
N GLN A 9 -23.33 -7.72 9.32
CA GLN A 9 -22.78 -7.69 7.97
C GLN A 9 -21.86 -6.47 7.76
N LEU A 10 -22.25 -5.30 8.26
CA LEU A 10 -21.43 -4.10 8.23
C LEU A 10 -20.10 -4.33 8.98
N PHE A 11 -20.16 -4.83 10.20
CA PHE A 11 -18.96 -5.13 11.00
C PHE A 11 -17.99 -6.07 10.28
N ARG A 12 -18.51 -7.13 9.63
CA ARG A 12 -17.69 -8.06 8.84
C ARG A 12 -17.04 -7.39 7.63
N MET A 13 -17.73 -6.48 6.95
CA MET A 13 -17.14 -5.74 5.82
C MET A 13 -16.09 -4.72 6.27
N GLU A 14 -16.30 -4.04 7.39
CA GLU A 14 -15.32 -3.11 7.97
C GLU A 14 -14.04 -3.84 8.41
N GLU A 15 -14.14 -5.02 9.01
CA GLU A 15 -12.99 -5.85 9.33
C GLU A 15 -12.26 -6.34 8.07
N ALA A 16 -12.99 -6.75 7.03
CA ALA A 16 -12.40 -7.15 5.75
C ALA A 16 -11.69 -5.96 5.05
N HIS A 17 -12.21 -4.73 5.23
CA HIS A 17 -11.57 -3.51 4.75
C HIS A 17 -10.26 -3.24 5.50
N ARG A 18 -10.28 -3.27 6.84
CA ARG A 18 -9.07 -3.14 7.68
C ARG A 18 -8.01 -4.19 7.34
N GLN A 19 -8.42 -5.44 7.09
CA GLN A 19 -7.50 -6.50 6.69
C GLN A 19 -6.82 -6.17 5.35
N THR A 20 -7.59 -5.70 4.36
CA THR A 20 -7.06 -5.32 3.04
C THR A 20 -6.12 -4.12 3.14
N GLN A 21 -6.43 -3.14 4.00
CA GLN A 21 -5.54 -2.01 4.31
C GLN A 21 -4.23 -2.47 4.97
N ARG A 22 -4.28 -3.42 5.91
CA ARG A 22 -3.07 -4.01 6.51
C ARG A 22 -2.20 -4.72 5.49
N GLN A 23 -2.80 -5.38 4.49
CA GLN A 23 -2.04 -5.99 3.40
C GLN A 23 -1.28 -4.94 2.58
N LEU A 24 -1.90 -3.79 2.28
CA LEU A 24 -1.22 -2.68 1.61
C LEU A 24 -0.08 -2.09 2.47
N ASP A 25 -0.30 -1.88 3.78
CA ASP A 25 0.77 -1.43 4.69
C ASP A 25 1.94 -2.43 4.75
N MET A 26 1.66 -3.73 4.71
CA MET A 26 2.72 -4.75 4.64
C MET A 26 3.53 -4.65 3.35
N ILE A 27 2.89 -4.41 2.20
CA ILE A 27 3.57 -4.22 0.92
C ILE A 27 4.44 -2.96 0.96
N ASP A 28 3.89 -1.84 1.43
CA ASP A 28 4.64 -0.58 1.56
C ASP A 28 5.87 -0.74 2.46
N ARG A 29 5.72 -1.45 3.59
CA ARG A 29 6.84 -1.79 4.48
C ARG A 29 7.87 -2.68 3.80
N GLN A 30 7.46 -3.63 2.96
CA GLN A 30 8.39 -4.47 2.21
C GLN A 30 9.18 -3.65 1.19
N ILE A 31 8.52 -2.76 0.45
CA ILE A 31 9.17 -1.82 -0.48
C ILE A 31 10.18 -0.95 0.27
N THR A 32 9.76 -0.32 1.37
CA THR A 32 10.62 0.55 2.19
C THR A 32 11.81 -0.20 2.77
N ARG A 33 11.62 -1.42 3.29
CA ARG A 33 12.71 -2.26 3.81
C ARG A 33 13.69 -2.67 2.71
N ARG A 34 13.19 -3.09 1.54
CA ARG A 34 14.03 -3.47 0.39
C ARG A 34 14.84 -2.26 -0.09
N MET A 35 14.23 -1.09 -0.19
CA MET A 35 14.91 0.15 -0.55
C MET A 35 15.98 0.53 0.47
N THR A 36 15.67 0.47 1.77
CA THR A 36 16.62 0.80 2.85
C THR A 36 17.83 -0.13 2.85
N ALA A 37 17.64 -1.43 2.56
CA ALA A 37 18.72 -2.40 2.43
C ALA A 37 19.60 -2.18 1.19
N LEU A 38 19.07 -1.53 0.14
CA LEU A 38 19.80 -1.20 -1.08
C LEU A 38 20.66 0.07 -0.94
N ILE A 39 20.31 1.02 -0.05
CA ILE A 39 21.04 2.28 0.14
C ILE A 39 22.56 2.06 0.37
N PRO A 40 23.01 1.17 1.27
CA PRO A 40 24.45 0.95 1.49
C PRO A 40 25.17 0.31 0.30
N ARG A 41 24.45 -0.40 -0.58
CA ARG A 41 24.99 -1.03 -1.80
C ARG A 41 25.09 -0.05 -2.96
N LEU A 42 24.17 0.92 -3.01
CA LEU A 42 24.13 1.99 -4.00
C LEU A 42 25.12 3.10 -3.67
N HIS A 43 25.40 3.33 -2.37
CA HIS A 43 26.45 4.23 -1.97
C HIS A 43 27.80 3.65 -2.40
N PRO A 44 28.61 4.37 -3.19
CA PRO A 44 29.96 3.92 -3.46
C PRO A 44 30.66 3.77 -2.11
N ARG A 45 31.01 2.53 -1.73
CA ARG A 45 32.00 2.30 -0.66
C ARG A 45 33.13 3.26 -0.97
N GLN A 46 33.59 4.01 0.03
CA GLN A 46 34.71 4.96 -0.04
C GLN A 46 36.05 4.25 -0.36
N SER A 47 36.02 3.21 -1.18
CA SER A 47 37.14 2.45 -1.66
C SER A 47 37.78 3.26 -2.77
N THR A 48 38.83 3.95 -2.37
CA THR A 48 39.79 4.68 -3.19
C THR A 48 39.39 6.11 -3.51
N TYR A 49 39.83 6.99 -2.61
CA TYR A 49 40.43 8.28 -2.93
C TYR A 49 41.59 8.06 -3.95
N ARG A 50 41.28 7.62 -5.18
CA ARG A 50 42.22 7.55 -6.29
C ARG A 50 41.66 8.45 -7.39
N ARG A 51 42.23 9.66 -7.44
CA ARG A 51 42.01 10.69 -8.48
C ARG A 51 40.64 11.36 -8.48
N GLY A 52 40.45 12.29 -7.54
CA GLY A 52 39.94 13.65 -7.83
C GLY A 52 38.51 13.85 -8.34
N LYS A 53 37.72 12.81 -8.62
CA LYS A 53 36.33 12.97 -9.05
C LYS A 53 35.37 12.51 -7.94
N PRO A 54 34.59 13.42 -7.34
CA PRO A 54 33.58 13.03 -6.36
C PRO A 54 32.56 12.10 -7.03
N PRO A 55 31.98 11.13 -6.29
CA PRO A 55 30.90 10.31 -6.81
C PRO A 55 29.75 11.21 -7.26
N ASP A 56 29.26 10.99 -8.47
CA ASP A 56 28.22 11.83 -9.08
C ASP A 56 26.89 11.63 -8.34
N PRO A 57 26.36 12.66 -7.65
CA PRO A 57 25.12 12.53 -6.88
C PRO A 57 23.90 12.31 -7.79
N GLY A 58 23.95 12.79 -9.04
CA GLY A 58 22.90 12.57 -10.03
C GLY A 58 22.77 11.10 -10.42
N ALA A 59 23.90 10.45 -10.73
CA ALA A 59 23.96 9.03 -11.06
C ALA A 59 23.49 8.13 -9.90
N PHE A 60 23.71 8.52 -8.65
CA PHE A 60 23.15 7.83 -7.49
C PHE A 60 21.62 7.93 -7.44
N LEU A 61 21.08 9.15 -7.58
CA LEU A 61 19.63 9.37 -7.54
C LEU A 61 18.91 8.68 -8.72
N GLU A 62 19.52 8.65 -9.89
CA GLU A 62 18.99 7.95 -11.06
C GLU A 62 18.91 6.44 -10.81
N ARG A 63 19.99 5.84 -10.31
CA ARG A 63 20.00 4.42 -9.91
C ARG A 63 18.99 4.14 -8.81
N TYR A 64 18.88 5.01 -7.82
CA TYR A 64 17.90 4.88 -6.74
C TYR A 64 16.46 4.91 -7.28
N ARG A 65 16.13 5.86 -8.16
CA ARG A 65 14.80 5.97 -8.79
C ARG A 65 14.50 4.77 -9.69
N ALA A 66 15.47 4.30 -10.47
CA ALA A 66 15.30 3.12 -11.30
C ALA A 66 15.04 1.85 -10.47
N ASN A 67 15.76 1.67 -9.35
CA ASN A 67 15.53 0.55 -8.43
C ASN A 67 14.16 0.66 -7.73
N LEU A 68 13.77 1.86 -7.31
CA LEU A 68 12.44 2.09 -6.73
C LEU A 68 11.36 1.74 -7.73
N ALA A 69 11.46 2.22 -8.97
CA ALA A 69 10.50 1.93 -10.03
C ALA A 69 10.42 0.43 -10.34
N ALA A 70 11.54 -0.29 -10.34
CA ALA A 70 11.55 -1.74 -10.54
C ALA A 70 10.83 -2.47 -9.40
N VAL A 71 11.16 -2.14 -8.14
CA VAL A 71 10.52 -2.75 -6.97
C VAL A 71 9.03 -2.41 -6.92
N THR A 72 8.65 -1.17 -7.21
CA THR A 72 7.24 -0.78 -7.29
C THR A 72 6.52 -1.51 -8.41
N ALA A 73 7.13 -1.68 -9.59
CA ALA A 73 6.53 -2.42 -10.70
C ALA A 73 6.27 -3.91 -10.37
N GLU A 74 7.16 -4.55 -9.61
CA GLU A 74 6.97 -5.93 -9.11
C GLU A 74 5.70 -6.03 -8.23
N HIS A 75 5.42 -5.01 -7.40
CA HIS A 75 4.28 -4.98 -6.48
C HIS A 75 3.03 -4.31 -7.06
N GLN A 76 3.14 -3.57 -8.16
CA GLN A 76 2.06 -2.80 -8.76
C GLN A 76 0.79 -3.61 -9.05
N PRO A 77 0.83 -4.82 -9.66
CA PRO A 77 -0.41 -5.57 -9.92
C PRO A 77 -1.14 -5.98 -8.63
N GLU A 78 -0.39 -6.26 -7.56
CA GLU A 78 -0.95 -6.58 -6.25
C GLU A 78 -1.58 -5.35 -5.59
N ILE A 79 -0.89 -4.20 -5.63
CA ILE A 79 -1.40 -2.92 -5.15
C ILE A 79 -2.70 -2.56 -5.89
N ASP A 80 -2.70 -2.62 -7.22
CA ASP A 80 -3.88 -2.35 -8.05
C ASP A 80 -5.06 -3.25 -7.71
N ALA A 81 -4.82 -4.55 -7.51
CA ALA A 81 -5.86 -5.51 -7.14
C ALA A 81 -6.46 -5.19 -5.75
N LEU A 82 -5.61 -4.89 -4.77
CA LEU A 82 -6.04 -4.53 -3.41
C LEU A 82 -6.76 -3.16 -3.40
N SER A 83 -6.30 -2.18 -4.17
CA SER A 83 -6.94 -0.87 -4.31
C SER A 83 -8.34 -0.99 -4.92
N ARG A 84 -8.51 -1.81 -5.97
CA ARG A 84 -9.84 -2.08 -6.54
C ARG A 84 -10.76 -2.76 -5.53
N LYS A 85 -10.23 -3.70 -4.74
CA LYS A 85 -10.97 -4.37 -3.67
C LYS A 85 -11.42 -3.39 -2.58
N LEU A 86 -10.55 -2.46 -2.17
CA LEU A 86 -10.90 -1.42 -1.21
C LEU A 86 -12.01 -0.50 -1.72
N ALA A 87 -11.91 -0.04 -2.98
CA ALA A 87 -12.94 0.83 -3.56
C ALA A 87 -14.32 0.15 -3.58
N TRP A 88 -14.35 -1.15 -3.90
CA TRP A 88 -15.58 -1.95 -3.82
C TRP A 88 -16.08 -2.09 -2.38
N GLN A 89 -15.20 -2.43 -1.43
CA GLN A 89 -15.55 -2.56 -0.01
C GLN A 89 -16.13 -1.25 0.55
N GLU A 90 -15.52 -0.11 0.23
CA GLU A 90 -15.98 1.21 0.68
C GLU A 90 -17.37 1.56 0.13
N SER A 91 -17.62 1.21 -1.14
CA SER A 91 -18.95 1.38 -1.75
C SER A 91 -20.01 0.55 -1.04
N VAL A 92 -19.71 -0.71 -0.70
CA VAL A 92 -20.61 -1.61 0.02
C VAL A 92 -20.85 -1.12 1.45
N ILE A 93 -19.80 -0.72 2.17
CA ILE A 93 -19.89 -0.17 3.54
C ILE A 93 -20.76 1.09 3.54
N THR A 94 -20.57 1.98 2.57
CA THR A 94 -21.36 3.22 2.44
C THR A 94 -22.85 2.91 2.20
N ALA A 95 -23.14 1.97 1.30
CA ALA A 95 -24.52 1.55 1.03
C ALA A 95 -25.18 0.92 2.27
N LEU A 96 -24.46 0.06 3.00
CA LEU A 96 -24.96 -0.56 4.23
C LEU A 96 -25.22 0.47 5.33
N ARG A 97 -24.32 1.45 5.50
CA ARG A 97 -24.51 2.55 6.46
C ARG A 97 -25.74 3.40 6.12
N ALA A 98 -25.94 3.75 4.85
CA ALA A 98 -27.10 4.51 4.41
C ALA A 98 -28.42 3.75 4.65
N GLN A 99 -28.43 2.44 4.41
CA GLN A 99 -29.60 1.59 4.67
C GLN A 99 -29.94 1.50 6.16
N LEU A 100 -28.93 1.39 7.03
CA LEU A 100 -29.13 1.39 8.48
C LEU A 100 -29.66 2.74 8.96
N GLN A 101 -29.09 3.85 8.50
CA GLN A 101 -29.57 5.21 8.84
C GLN A 101 -31.02 5.43 8.42
N LEU A 102 -31.42 5.00 7.22
CA LEU A 102 -32.81 5.09 6.78
C LEU A 102 -33.74 4.25 7.66
N GLN A 103 -33.29 3.06 8.08
CA GLN A 103 -34.07 2.19 8.95
C GLN A 103 -34.26 2.79 10.35
N GLU A 104 -33.25 3.47 10.89
CA GLU A 104 -33.32 4.18 12.18
C GLU A 104 -34.24 5.41 12.13
N LEU A 105 -34.30 6.11 10.99
CA LEU A 105 -35.18 7.27 10.81
C LEU A 105 -36.65 6.89 10.58
N CYS A 106 -36.91 5.66 10.13
CA CYS A 106 -38.26 5.13 9.90
C CYS A 106 -38.82 4.32 11.09
N ALA A 107 -38.03 4.12 12.15
CA ALA A 107 -38.41 3.41 13.38
C ALA A 107 -38.88 4.38 14.46
#